data_AF-A0A6C0B9A0-F1
#
_entry.id   AF-A0A6C0B9A0-F1
#
_cell.length_a   1.000
_cell.length_b   1.000
_cell.length_c   1.000
_cell.angle_alpha   90.00
_cell.angle_beta   90.00
_cell.angle_gamma   90.00
#
_symmetry.space_group_name_H-M   'P 1'
#
loop_
_entity.id
_entity.type
_entity.pdbx_description
1 polymer ?
#
loop_
_entity_poly.entity_id
_entity_poly.type
_entity_poly.pdbx_seq_one_letter_code
_entity_poly.pdbx_strand_id
1 'polypeptide(L)'
;MIPRTSHKSSLKKASFFENHGMRRLEDESEDDFDTSSEFTNTKEDLDELYENQRTELQKPKYENRDIEVHISDFYEYSALQSLIDEKPCNVEEGARIYVCPFQVNTKGKVPFLQFLMHKCQDEEIISFASFSNYHNNVFLKACESIDLMMMCYEKKGFMKYCGYLEKKLENTKENINETININETINENEKEYYLFFDISENEIDMHDLNSKNDLWLLTMDELINTKSVCGSFWVNQKVTQFFEEYPEFIFLQDANMDPYEIPVIAYMGTTSNKENFISVFGESRSNNKSMFGSNYYFYDYQYAVKKSMLKYVEEKKQELQDEKIKTWEYFMSWKKENAALKGSIIRFALFLGNMKKIENRKDDPADTSLITQELLKQDTTCATLEHRRLVNYLRISDRDSMWAQDYDSVFLGEGVELDDDTLHCHGTTYVVKEYDQQIPLTCHSLDSSTMNSLWEKNGIYSIL
;
A
#
# COMPACT_ATOMS: atom_id res chain seq x y z
N MET A 1 -6.13 58.43 22.81
CA MET A 1 -6.40 58.28 24.25
C MET A 1 -6.35 56.79 24.59
N ILE A 2 -5.31 56.37 25.35
CA ILE A 2 -5.13 55.22 26.29
C ILE A 2 -5.92 53.90 26.02
N PRO A 3 -5.34 52.67 26.15
CA PRO A 3 -3.94 52.25 25.99
C PRO A 3 -3.74 50.86 25.30
N ARG A 4 -2.49 50.57 24.93
CA ARG A 4 -1.96 49.22 24.67
C ARG A 4 -1.66 48.49 25.98
N THR A 5 -2.04 47.22 26.09
CA THR A 5 -1.56 46.31 27.15
C THR A 5 -0.66 45.23 26.54
N SER A 6 0.59 45.24 27.00
CA SER A 6 1.59 44.20 26.78
C SER A 6 1.52 43.18 27.92
N HIS A 7 1.35 41.90 27.62
CA HIS A 7 1.60 40.83 28.58
C HIS A 7 2.83 40.01 28.17
N LYS A 8 3.88 40.19 28.98
CA LYS A 8 5.00 39.26 29.13
C LYS A 8 4.49 38.02 29.87
N SER A 9 4.76 36.82 29.37
CA SER A 9 4.73 35.59 30.17
C SER A 9 6.13 34.99 30.25
N SER A 10 6.48 34.58 31.47
CA SER A 10 7.81 34.20 31.92
C SER A 10 8.04 32.70 31.70
N LEU A 11 9.18 32.36 31.07
CA LEU A 11 9.73 31.01 31.10
C LEU A 11 10.19 30.68 32.53
N LYS A 12 9.55 29.69 33.15
CA LYS A 12 10.10 28.96 34.31
C LYS A 12 10.74 27.68 33.82
N LYS A 13 12.07 27.59 33.96
CA LYS A 13 12.82 26.33 33.97
C LYS A 13 12.52 25.61 35.28
N ALA A 14 12.18 24.34 35.22
CA ALA A 14 12.17 23.43 36.36
C ALA A 14 13.02 22.21 36.02
N SER A 15 14.17 22.14 36.70
CA SER A 15 15.07 20.98 36.78
C SER A 15 14.56 20.04 37.88
N PHE A 16 14.32 18.78 37.55
CA PHE A 16 14.15 17.70 38.53
C PHE A 16 14.74 16.42 37.95
N PHE A 17 15.94 16.06 38.42
CA PHE A 17 16.47 14.70 38.39
C PHE A 17 16.87 14.39 39.82
N GLU A 18 16.03 13.64 40.52
CA GLU A 18 16.38 13.03 41.79
C GLU A 18 16.93 11.62 41.52
N ASN A 19 18.19 11.43 41.95
CA ASN A 19 18.87 10.15 42.02
C ASN A 19 18.13 9.23 43.00
N HIS A 20 17.80 8.01 42.57
CA HIS A 20 17.48 6.92 43.48
C HIS A 20 18.63 5.91 43.50
N GLY A 21 19.16 5.73 44.72
CA GLY A 21 20.33 4.93 45.01
C GLY A 21 20.09 3.45 44.84
N MET A 22 21.04 2.79 44.18
CA MET A 22 21.18 1.34 44.19
C MET A 22 21.77 0.89 45.54
N ARG A 23 21.02 0.03 46.23
CA ARG A 23 21.53 -0.79 47.33
C ARG A 23 22.35 -1.95 46.76
N ARG A 24 23.59 -2.08 47.22
CA ARG A 24 24.38 -3.30 47.12
C ARG A 24 23.74 -4.40 47.98
N LEU A 25 23.56 -5.57 47.39
CA LEU A 25 23.50 -6.84 48.10
C LEU A 25 24.78 -7.59 47.74
N GLU A 26 25.55 -7.90 48.76
CA GLU A 26 26.75 -8.74 48.73
C GLU A 26 26.36 -10.20 48.98
N ASP A 27 27.18 -11.11 48.43
CA ASP A 27 27.30 -12.55 48.68
C ASP A 27 26.19 -13.43 48.05
N GLU A 28 26.41 -14.55 47.33
CA GLU A 28 27.39 -15.65 47.45
C GLU A 28 27.52 -16.50 46.15
N SER A 29 28.62 -17.27 46.06
CA SER A 29 28.96 -18.40 45.15
C SER A 29 29.55 -18.09 43.77
N GLU A 30 30.90 -18.19 43.73
CA GLU A 30 31.77 -18.24 42.56
C GLU A 30 31.68 -19.63 41.91
N ASP A 31 31.12 -19.71 40.70
CA ASP A 31 31.45 -20.74 39.71
C ASP A 31 32.13 -20.00 38.55
N ASP A 32 33.46 -20.16 38.45
CA ASP A 32 34.30 -19.58 37.39
C ASP A 32 33.95 -20.21 36.03
N PHE A 33 32.96 -19.63 35.35
CA PHE A 33 32.69 -19.90 33.94
C PHE A 33 33.64 -19.03 33.10
N ASP A 34 34.67 -19.65 32.52
CA ASP A 34 35.67 -19.00 31.67
C ASP A 34 35.04 -18.53 30.34
N THR A 35 34.36 -17.38 30.41
CA THR A 35 33.74 -16.69 29.28
C THR A 35 34.77 -16.02 28.36
N SER A 36 36.06 -16.04 28.72
CA SER A 36 37.11 -15.38 27.94
C SER A 36 37.52 -16.17 26.69
N SER A 37 37.41 -17.50 26.72
CA SER A 37 37.74 -18.35 25.56
C SER A 37 36.64 -18.39 24.49
N GLU A 38 35.36 -18.24 24.86
CA GLU A 38 34.27 -18.18 23.88
C GLU A 38 34.19 -16.83 23.15
N PHE A 39 34.54 -15.73 23.84
CA PHE A 39 34.57 -14.39 23.26
C PHE A 39 35.74 -14.16 22.29
N THR A 40 36.84 -14.92 22.46
CA THR A 40 38.02 -14.83 21.58
C THR A 40 37.78 -15.59 20.27
N ASN A 41 37.19 -16.79 20.34
CA ASN A 41 36.82 -17.56 19.13
C ASN A 41 35.80 -16.82 18.24
N THR A 42 34.79 -16.18 18.83
CA THR A 42 33.77 -15.43 18.07
C THR A 42 34.33 -14.20 17.36
N LYS A 43 35.41 -13.60 17.87
CA LYS A 43 36.06 -12.47 17.23
C LYS A 43 36.91 -12.90 16.04
N GLU A 44 37.64 -14.02 16.17
CA GLU A 44 38.46 -14.58 15.08
C GLU A 44 37.57 -15.04 13.91
N ASP A 45 36.43 -15.69 14.20
CA ASP A 45 35.46 -16.08 13.17
C ASP A 45 34.86 -14.87 12.42
N LEU A 46 34.63 -13.76 13.13
CA LEU A 46 34.10 -12.53 12.54
C LEU A 46 35.15 -11.85 11.65
N ASP A 47 36.41 -11.78 12.12
CA ASP A 47 37.52 -11.18 11.39
C ASP A 47 37.83 -11.99 10.11
N GLU A 48 37.73 -13.33 10.16
CA GLU A 48 37.85 -14.19 8.98
C GLU A 48 36.73 -13.96 7.95
N LEU A 49 35.48 -13.79 8.41
CA LEU A 49 34.34 -13.44 7.55
C LEU A 49 34.54 -12.09 6.84
N TYR A 50 35.04 -11.08 7.57
CA TYR A 50 35.32 -9.76 7.00
C TYR A 50 36.45 -9.79 5.97
N GLU A 51 37.55 -10.50 6.22
CA GLU A 51 38.66 -10.59 5.28
C GLU A 51 38.31 -11.42 4.04
N ASN A 52 37.46 -12.45 4.17
CA ASN A 52 36.93 -13.19 3.02
C ASN A 52 36.07 -12.28 2.12
N GLN A 53 35.17 -11.49 2.71
CA GLN A 53 34.33 -10.56 1.97
C GLN A 53 35.15 -9.44 1.30
N ARG A 54 36.17 -8.93 1.99
CA ARG A 54 37.11 -7.93 1.46
C ARG A 54 37.94 -8.48 0.30
N THR A 55 38.37 -9.73 0.40
CA THR A 55 39.13 -10.40 -0.67
C THR A 55 38.27 -10.64 -1.90
N GLU A 56 36.99 -10.98 -1.74
CA GLU A 56 36.06 -11.07 -2.86
C GLU A 56 35.81 -9.72 -3.55
N LEU A 57 35.71 -8.64 -2.79
CA LEU A 57 35.54 -7.29 -3.32
C LEU A 57 36.78 -6.76 -4.04
N GLN A 58 37.98 -7.26 -3.71
CA GLN A 58 39.24 -6.85 -4.34
C GLN A 58 39.60 -7.67 -5.58
N LYS A 59 38.88 -8.75 -5.90
CA LYS A 59 39.08 -9.47 -7.17
C LYS A 59 38.68 -8.54 -8.32
N PRO A 60 39.62 -8.16 -9.22
CA PRO A 60 39.31 -7.27 -10.32
C PRO A 60 38.31 -7.97 -11.27
N LYS A 61 37.05 -7.50 -11.25
CA LYS A 61 36.01 -7.93 -12.19
C LYS A 61 36.31 -7.36 -13.58
N TYR A 62 37.23 -8.00 -14.29
CA TYR A 62 37.32 -7.88 -15.75
C TYR A 62 36.35 -8.86 -16.38
N GLU A 63 35.05 -8.57 -16.24
CA GLU A 63 34.03 -9.10 -17.13
C GLU A 63 33.65 -7.98 -18.08
N ASN A 64 33.75 -8.25 -19.38
CA ASN A 64 33.06 -7.51 -20.41
C ASN A 64 31.57 -7.52 -20.04
N ARG A 65 31.11 -6.48 -19.34
CA ARG A 65 29.69 -6.15 -19.31
C ARG A 65 29.43 -5.49 -20.64
N ASP A 66 28.96 -6.28 -21.60
CA ASP A 66 28.05 -5.73 -22.59
C ASP A 66 27.04 -4.90 -21.80
N ILE A 67 26.94 -3.62 -22.14
CA ILE A 67 25.94 -2.73 -21.56
C ILE A 67 24.61 -3.25 -22.12
N GLU A 68 24.05 -4.29 -21.48
CA GLU A 68 22.63 -4.52 -21.47
C GLU A 68 22.06 -3.27 -20.82
N VAL A 69 21.78 -2.26 -21.64
CA VAL A 69 20.76 -1.28 -21.31
C VAL A 69 19.55 -2.14 -21.00
N HIS A 70 19.19 -2.25 -19.73
CA HIS A 70 18.02 -2.97 -19.29
C HIS A 70 16.85 -2.40 -20.09
N ILE A 71 16.37 -3.16 -21.08
CA ILE A 71 15.24 -2.78 -21.94
C ILE A 71 13.98 -2.51 -21.09
N SER A 72 13.98 -2.94 -19.82
CA SER A 72 12.92 -2.74 -18.84
C SER A 72 12.57 -1.29 -18.52
N ASP A 73 13.45 -0.32 -18.82
CA ASP A 73 13.20 1.08 -18.44
C ASP A 73 12.52 1.90 -19.56
N PHE A 74 12.42 1.34 -20.77
CA PHE A 74 11.74 2.02 -21.86
C PHE A 74 10.23 1.96 -21.67
N TYR A 75 9.56 3.10 -21.79
CA TYR A 75 8.11 3.16 -21.88
C TYR A 75 7.67 4.25 -22.86
N GLU A 76 6.52 4.03 -23.48
CA GLU A 76 5.79 5.03 -24.23
C GLU A 76 4.39 5.21 -23.63
N TYR A 77 3.97 6.46 -23.45
CA TYR A 77 2.60 6.80 -23.06
C TYR A 77 1.86 7.36 -24.27
N SER A 78 1.31 6.48 -25.10
CA SER A 78 0.72 6.84 -26.40
C SER A 78 -0.49 7.75 -26.30
N ALA A 79 -1.18 7.78 -25.14
CA ALA A 79 -2.26 8.73 -24.87
C ALA A 79 -1.89 10.19 -25.14
N LEU A 80 -0.62 10.55 -24.95
CA LEU A 80 -0.14 11.91 -25.16
C LEU A 80 -0.23 12.33 -26.63
N GLN A 81 -0.24 11.38 -27.58
CA GLN A 81 -0.39 11.67 -29.01
C GLN A 81 -1.81 12.11 -29.37
N SER A 82 -2.81 11.74 -28.56
CA SER A 82 -4.21 12.14 -28.73
C SER A 82 -4.50 13.55 -28.20
N LEU A 83 -3.55 14.16 -27.48
CA LEU A 83 -3.72 15.47 -26.87
C LEU A 83 -3.50 16.60 -27.89
N ILE A 84 -4.20 17.71 -27.67
CA ILE A 84 -3.92 18.97 -28.36
C ILE A 84 -2.67 19.58 -27.69
N ASP A 85 -1.54 19.59 -28.41
CA ASP A 85 -0.22 20.06 -27.93
C ASP A 85 -0.11 21.60 -27.80
N GLU A 86 -1.16 22.32 -28.17
CA GLU A 86 -1.23 23.76 -27.97
C GLU A 86 -1.71 24.10 -26.56
N LYS A 87 -1.24 25.21 -25.99
CA LYS A 87 -1.81 25.71 -24.74
C LYS A 87 -3.26 26.12 -25.00
N PRO A 88 -4.21 25.78 -24.11
CA PRO A 88 -5.61 26.11 -24.32
C PRO A 88 -5.78 27.63 -24.38
N CYS A 89 -6.12 28.13 -25.58
CA CYS A 89 -6.41 29.53 -25.84
C CYS A 89 -7.90 29.68 -26.15
N ASN A 90 -8.53 30.78 -25.70
CA ASN A 90 -9.97 31.03 -25.89
C ASN A 90 -10.91 30.03 -25.20
N VAL A 91 -10.51 29.53 -24.02
CA VAL A 91 -11.41 28.72 -23.18
C VAL A 91 -12.61 29.57 -22.76
N GLU A 92 -13.81 29.04 -22.98
CA GLU A 92 -15.07 29.72 -22.68
C GLU A 92 -15.18 30.04 -21.17
N GLU A 93 -15.74 31.21 -20.84
CA GLU A 93 -15.99 31.60 -19.45
C GLU A 93 -17.00 30.63 -18.83
N GLY A 94 -16.71 30.15 -17.62
CA GLY A 94 -17.52 29.14 -16.93
C GLY A 94 -17.18 27.69 -17.26
N ALA A 95 -16.36 27.41 -18.29
CA ALA A 95 -15.93 26.05 -18.60
C ALA A 95 -15.22 25.39 -17.41
N ARG A 96 -15.44 24.08 -17.21
CA ARG A 96 -14.80 23.33 -16.12
C ARG A 96 -13.43 22.83 -16.57
N ILE A 97 -12.40 23.14 -15.79
CA ILE A 97 -11.02 22.78 -16.07
C ILE A 97 -10.60 21.72 -15.05
N TYR A 98 -10.20 20.56 -15.55
CA TYR A 98 -9.59 19.48 -14.79
C TYR A 98 -8.08 19.51 -14.98
N VAL A 99 -7.36 19.47 -13.88
CA VAL A 99 -5.90 19.36 -13.85
C VAL A 99 -5.58 17.89 -13.61
N CYS A 100 -4.82 17.29 -14.54
CA CYS A 100 -4.52 15.87 -14.56
C CYS A 100 -3.00 15.64 -14.50
N PRO A 101 -2.35 15.87 -13.33
CA PRO A 101 -0.95 15.53 -13.15
C PRO A 101 -0.81 14.01 -13.06
N PHE A 102 0.15 13.45 -13.78
CA PHE A 102 0.49 12.04 -13.72
C PHE A 102 1.99 11.84 -13.60
N GLN A 103 2.39 10.76 -12.94
CA GLN A 103 3.77 10.28 -12.95
C GLN A 103 3.83 8.86 -13.47
N VAL A 104 4.95 8.54 -14.12
CA VAL A 104 5.34 7.17 -14.43
C VAL A 104 6.33 6.71 -13.37
N ASN A 105 5.92 5.72 -12.58
CA ASN A 105 6.78 5.13 -11.57
C ASN A 105 7.58 4.00 -12.20
N THR A 106 8.92 4.14 -12.19
CA THR A 106 9.88 3.20 -12.79
C THR A 106 10.64 2.37 -11.75
N LYS A 107 10.24 2.42 -10.47
CA LYS A 107 10.93 1.70 -9.37
C LYS A 107 10.58 0.22 -9.29
N GLY A 108 9.61 -0.21 -10.07
CA GLY A 108 9.07 -1.57 -10.08
C GLY A 108 9.76 -2.55 -10.99
N LYS A 109 9.15 -3.73 -11.09
CA LYS A 109 9.45 -4.70 -12.15
C LYS A 109 9.23 -4.12 -13.55
N VAL A 110 8.17 -3.31 -13.71
CA VAL A 110 7.86 -2.58 -14.95
C VAL A 110 7.32 -1.18 -14.62
N PRO A 111 7.44 -0.21 -15.55
CA PRO A 111 6.85 1.13 -15.39
C PRO A 111 5.32 1.09 -15.28
N PHE A 112 4.73 1.94 -14.45
CA PHE A 112 3.28 2.06 -14.32
C PHE A 112 2.82 3.50 -14.04
N LEU A 113 1.58 3.80 -14.43
CA LEU A 113 0.97 5.13 -14.27
C LEU A 113 0.42 5.35 -12.87
N GLN A 114 0.64 6.55 -12.35
CA GLN A 114 -0.04 7.07 -11.18
C GLN A 114 -0.56 8.48 -11.46
N PHE A 115 -1.80 8.76 -11.08
CA PHE A 115 -2.39 10.10 -11.20
C PHE A 115 -2.44 10.76 -9.84
N LEU A 116 -2.08 12.05 -9.80
CA LEU A 116 -2.20 12.85 -8.61
C LEU A 116 -3.63 13.38 -8.51
N MET A 117 -4.37 12.86 -7.54
CA MET A 117 -5.79 13.11 -7.36
C MET A 117 -6.05 13.95 -6.12
N HIS A 118 -7.15 14.70 -6.14
CA HIS A 118 -7.59 15.54 -5.04
C HIS A 118 -8.78 14.92 -4.31
N LYS A 119 -8.64 14.76 -2.99
CA LYS A 119 -9.69 14.32 -2.08
C LYS A 119 -10.54 15.52 -1.69
N CYS A 120 -11.82 15.49 -2.06
CA CYS A 120 -12.80 16.48 -1.64
C CYS A 120 -13.04 16.34 -0.11
N GLN A 121 -12.85 17.42 0.64
CA GLN A 121 -12.82 17.39 2.10
C GLN A 121 -14.13 16.91 2.74
N ASP A 122 -15.27 17.12 2.08
CA ASP A 122 -16.58 16.88 2.68
C ASP A 122 -17.19 15.50 2.37
N GLU A 123 -16.67 14.76 1.39
CA GLU A 123 -17.40 13.61 0.82
C GLU A 123 -16.61 12.28 0.81
N GLU A 124 -15.36 12.25 1.29
CA GLU A 124 -14.46 11.09 1.11
C GLU A 124 -14.32 10.66 -0.37
N ILE A 125 -14.55 11.60 -1.29
CA ILE A 125 -14.50 11.39 -2.74
C ILE A 125 -13.17 11.92 -3.29
N ILE A 126 -12.48 11.09 -4.08
CA ILE A 126 -11.26 11.43 -4.80
C ILE A 126 -11.63 11.77 -6.26
N SER A 127 -11.15 12.90 -6.76
CA SER A 127 -11.41 13.39 -8.11
C SER A 127 -10.20 14.11 -8.69
N PHE A 128 -10.22 14.41 -9.99
CA PHE A 128 -9.25 15.37 -10.54
C PHE A 128 -9.43 16.74 -9.86
N ALA A 129 -8.32 17.38 -9.52
CA ALA A 129 -8.35 18.78 -9.10
C ALA A 129 -8.99 19.61 -10.22
N SER A 130 -9.92 20.49 -9.88
CA SER A 130 -10.65 21.24 -10.90
C SER A 130 -11.10 22.62 -10.44
N PHE A 131 -11.28 23.51 -11.41
CA PHE A 131 -11.77 24.86 -11.20
C PHE A 131 -12.61 25.32 -12.40
N SER A 132 -13.49 26.28 -12.17
CA SER A 132 -14.24 26.92 -13.26
C SER A 132 -13.43 28.06 -13.86
N ASN A 133 -13.48 28.19 -15.19
CA ASN A 133 -12.73 29.21 -15.90
C ASN A 133 -13.36 30.60 -15.74
N TYR A 134 -12.84 31.36 -14.78
CA TYR A 134 -13.07 32.81 -14.67
C TYR A 134 -11.76 33.59 -14.81
N HIS A 135 -10.74 32.95 -15.37
CA HIS A 135 -9.38 33.46 -15.42
C HIS A 135 -8.98 33.77 -16.85
N ASN A 136 -8.21 34.86 -17.03
CA ASN A 136 -7.70 35.23 -18.36
C ASN A 136 -6.67 34.21 -18.91
N ASN A 137 -6.10 33.36 -18.05
CA ASN A 137 -5.09 32.38 -18.44
C ASN A 137 -5.27 31.06 -17.66
N VAL A 138 -6.04 30.15 -18.25
CA VAL A 138 -6.33 28.82 -17.69
C VAL A 138 -5.04 28.01 -17.46
N PHE A 139 -4.12 28.06 -18.41
CA PHE A 139 -2.85 27.33 -18.32
C PHE A 139 -2.03 27.77 -17.10
N LEU A 140 -1.88 29.08 -16.89
CA LEU A 140 -1.17 29.61 -15.73
C LEU A 140 -1.84 29.19 -14.42
N LYS A 141 -3.18 29.22 -14.37
CA LYS A 141 -3.91 28.79 -13.18
C LYS A 141 -3.72 27.30 -12.86
N ALA A 142 -3.71 26.45 -13.89
CA ALA A 142 -3.42 25.03 -13.73
C ALA A 142 -1.99 24.79 -13.22
N CYS A 143 -1.00 25.55 -13.73
CA CYS A 143 0.37 25.49 -13.23
C CYS A 143 0.43 25.89 -11.74
N GLU A 144 -0.21 27.00 -11.34
CA GLU A 144 -0.28 27.41 -9.93
C GLU A 144 -0.92 26.33 -9.04
N SER A 145 -1.97 25.66 -9.52
CA SER A 145 -2.59 24.55 -8.81
C SER A 145 -1.62 23.39 -8.62
N ILE A 146 -0.83 23.04 -9.64
CA ILE A 146 0.18 21.98 -9.53
C ILE A 146 1.28 22.39 -8.57
N ASP A 147 1.80 23.62 -8.65
CA ASP A 147 2.81 24.10 -7.72
C ASP A 147 2.32 23.99 -6.27
N LEU A 148 1.08 24.37 -5.99
CA LEU A 148 0.46 24.21 -4.67
C LEU A 148 0.34 22.73 -4.27
N MET A 149 -0.02 21.85 -5.20
CA MET A 149 -0.09 20.41 -4.95
C MET A 149 1.29 19.81 -4.65
N MET A 150 2.32 20.20 -5.40
CA MET A 150 3.69 19.73 -5.24
C MET A 150 4.34 20.25 -3.95
N MET A 151 3.96 21.44 -3.49
CA MET A 151 4.38 21.98 -2.20
C MET A 151 3.94 21.09 -1.02
N CYS A 152 2.81 20.38 -1.13
CA CYS A 152 2.37 19.43 -0.11
C CYS A 152 3.31 18.22 0.04
N TYR A 153 4.16 17.97 -0.95
CA TYR A 153 5.14 16.89 -0.95
C TYR A 153 6.58 17.37 -0.74
N GLU A 154 6.77 18.66 -0.40
CA GLU A 154 8.09 19.28 -0.24
C GLU A 154 9.00 19.15 -1.47
N LYS A 155 8.42 18.94 -2.66
CA LYS A 155 9.14 18.83 -3.92
C LYS A 155 9.13 20.17 -4.66
N LYS A 156 10.18 20.43 -5.44
CA LYS A 156 10.15 21.51 -6.44
C LYS A 156 9.31 21.01 -7.60
N GLY A 157 8.25 21.73 -7.97
CA GLY A 157 7.30 21.32 -9.01
C GLY A 157 7.89 21.32 -10.43
N PHE A 158 8.78 20.37 -10.72
CA PHE A 158 9.15 20.09 -12.11
C PHE A 158 7.94 19.46 -12.77
N MET A 159 7.32 20.18 -13.69
CA MET A 159 6.18 19.70 -14.45
C MET A 159 6.41 19.97 -15.93
N LYS A 160 6.10 18.97 -16.75
CA LYS A 160 6.08 19.09 -18.20
C LYS A 160 4.64 19.08 -18.65
N TYR A 161 4.21 20.16 -19.29
CA TYR A 161 2.90 20.20 -19.93
C TYR A 161 2.88 19.27 -21.13
N CYS A 162 1.85 18.43 -21.24
CA CYS A 162 1.74 17.41 -22.29
C CYS A 162 0.63 17.70 -23.31
N GLY A 163 -0.25 18.67 -23.05
CA GLY A 163 -1.39 19.00 -23.89
C GLY A 163 -2.71 18.99 -23.15
N TYR A 164 -3.82 19.12 -23.87
CA TYR A 164 -5.16 19.04 -23.30
C TYR A 164 -6.15 18.26 -24.17
N LEU A 165 -7.23 17.82 -23.53
CA LEU A 165 -8.40 17.21 -24.18
C LEU A 165 -9.64 18.08 -23.94
N GLU A 166 -10.39 18.39 -24.99
CA GLU A 166 -11.69 19.06 -24.92
C GLU A 166 -12.81 18.01 -24.99
N LYS A 167 -13.59 17.88 -23.92
CA LYS A 167 -14.79 17.04 -23.88
C LYS A 167 -16.02 17.92 -24.00
N LYS A 168 -16.81 17.68 -25.04
CA LYS A 168 -18.15 18.27 -25.17
C LYS A 168 -19.11 17.44 -24.34
N LEU A 169 -19.84 18.07 -23.41
CA LEU A 169 -20.93 17.41 -22.72
C LEU A 169 -22.00 17.06 -23.75
N GLU A 170 -22.14 15.76 -24.06
CA GLU A 170 -23.28 15.28 -24.81
C GLU A 170 -24.52 15.37 -23.92
N ASN A 171 -25.62 15.89 -24.46
CA ASN A 171 -26.90 16.03 -23.76
C ASN A 171 -27.49 14.64 -23.46
N THR A 172 -26.99 13.92 -22.45
CA THR A 172 -27.66 12.75 -21.89
C THR A 172 -28.86 13.23 -21.06
N LYS A 173 -29.93 13.63 -21.74
CA LYS A 173 -31.26 13.86 -21.15
C LYS A 173 -31.99 12.55 -20.79
N GLU A 174 -31.38 11.39 -21.05
CA GLU A 174 -32.00 10.10 -20.83
C GLU A 174 -31.44 9.45 -19.56
N ASN A 175 -32.28 9.39 -18.52
CA ASN A 175 -32.22 8.48 -17.35
C ASN A 175 -31.52 8.91 -16.05
N ILE A 176 -31.46 10.20 -15.70
CA ILE A 176 -31.27 10.57 -14.28
C ILE A 176 -32.64 10.64 -13.59
N ASN A 177 -33.22 9.47 -13.37
CA ASN A 177 -34.20 9.31 -12.29
C ASN A 177 -33.46 8.74 -11.08
N GLU A 178 -33.53 9.49 -9.99
CA GLU A 178 -33.27 9.09 -8.62
C GLU A 178 -31.80 8.99 -8.17
N THR A 179 -31.49 9.90 -7.23
CA THR A 179 -30.50 9.76 -6.14
C THR A 179 -29.10 10.33 -6.35
N ILE A 180 -28.98 11.64 -6.58
CA ILE A 180 -28.01 12.53 -5.88
C ILE A 180 -28.47 13.98 -6.11
N ASN A 181 -28.86 14.65 -5.03
CA ASN A 181 -29.22 16.08 -5.00
C ASN A 181 -27.96 16.96 -5.02
N ILE A 182 -27.20 16.95 -6.11
CA ILE A 182 -26.23 18.02 -6.36
C ILE A 182 -26.97 19.04 -7.24
N ASN A 183 -27.32 20.18 -6.64
CA ASN A 183 -27.93 21.33 -7.32
C ASN A 183 -26.92 22.05 -8.22
N GLU A 184 -26.19 21.33 -9.07
CA GLU A 184 -25.43 21.94 -10.15
C GLU A 184 -26.38 22.11 -11.33
N THR A 185 -26.79 23.35 -11.58
CA THR A 185 -27.58 23.69 -12.77
C THR A 185 -26.62 23.63 -13.96
N ILE A 186 -26.48 22.45 -14.57
CA ILE A 186 -25.60 22.25 -15.72
C ILE A 186 -26.15 23.10 -16.87
N ASN A 187 -25.42 24.14 -17.27
CA ASN A 187 -25.77 24.88 -18.48
C ASN A 187 -25.49 23.98 -19.69
N GLU A 188 -26.43 23.90 -20.64
CA GLU A 188 -26.36 23.04 -21.85
C GLU A 188 -25.17 23.35 -22.79
N ASN A 189 -24.29 24.30 -22.45
CA ASN A 189 -23.09 24.68 -23.18
C ASN A 189 -21.79 24.47 -22.38
N GLU A 190 -21.81 23.85 -21.21
CA GLU A 190 -20.59 23.65 -20.44
C GLU A 190 -19.66 22.67 -21.18
N LYS A 191 -18.42 23.12 -21.41
CA LYS A 191 -17.32 22.30 -21.93
C LYS A 191 -16.40 21.92 -20.79
N GLU A 192 -15.87 20.71 -20.84
CA GLU A 192 -14.87 20.21 -19.89
C GLU A 192 -13.51 20.15 -20.60
N TYR A 193 -12.47 20.66 -19.94
CA TYR A 193 -11.10 20.63 -20.44
C TYR A 193 -10.22 19.85 -19.46
N TYR A 194 -9.48 18.86 -19.95
CA TYR A 194 -8.56 18.06 -19.15
C TYR A 194 -7.13 18.40 -19.55
N LEU A 195 -6.37 19.04 -18.66
CA LEU A 195 -5.00 19.47 -18.92
C LEU A 195 -4.02 18.49 -18.28
N PHE A 196 -3.14 17.91 -19.10
CA PHE A 196 -2.22 16.86 -18.66
C PHE A 196 -0.83 17.41 -18.39
N PHE A 197 -0.26 16.97 -17.27
CA PHE A 197 1.07 17.36 -16.84
C PHE A 197 1.84 16.14 -16.38
N ASP A 198 2.99 15.89 -16.99
CA ASP A 198 3.93 14.88 -16.56
C ASP A 198 4.76 15.44 -15.39
N ILE A 199 4.64 14.79 -14.24
CA ILE A 199 5.32 15.12 -12.98
C ILE A 199 6.31 14.01 -12.57
N SER A 200 6.68 13.11 -13.49
CA SER A 200 7.56 11.95 -13.20
C SER A 200 8.94 12.34 -12.66
N GLU A 201 9.49 13.48 -13.09
CA GLU A 201 10.80 13.97 -12.62
C GLU A 201 10.83 14.33 -11.13
N ASN A 202 9.67 14.48 -10.48
CA ASN A 202 9.64 14.83 -9.05
C ASN A 202 9.94 13.65 -8.14
N GLU A 203 9.82 12.42 -8.65
CA GLU A 203 9.94 11.17 -7.90
C GLU A 203 9.18 11.28 -6.57
N ILE A 204 7.85 11.45 -6.68
CA ILE A 204 6.96 11.51 -5.51
C ILE A 204 6.92 10.09 -4.93
N ASP A 205 7.83 9.87 -3.98
CA ASP A 205 8.06 8.60 -3.30
C ASP A 205 7.17 8.44 -2.08
N MET A 206 7.12 7.22 -1.55
CA MET A 206 6.40 6.87 -0.33
C MET A 206 6.24 8.01 0.67
N HIS A 207 4.97 8.36 0.88
CA HIS A 207 4.57 9.35 1.85
C HIS A 207 3.84 8.67 3.01
N ASP A 208 4.17 9.12 4.22
CA ASP A 208 3.31 8.95 5.39
C ASP A 208 2.05 9.81 5.17
N LEU A 209 1.11 9.25 4.42
CA LEU A 209 -0.17 9.88 4.16
C LEU A 209 -1.13 9.52 5.29
N ASN A 210 -1.83 10.54 5.75
CA ASN A 210 -2.93 10.42 6.68
C ASN A 210 -4.26 10.78 5.98
N SER A 211 -5.38 10.47 6.63
CA SER A 211 -6.74 10.74 6.16
C SER A 211 -7.00 12.21 5.85
N LYS A 212 -6.19 13.14 6.40
CA LYS A 212 -6.31 14.59 6.19
C LYS A 212 -5.49 15.08 5.01
N ASN A 213 -4.69 14.22 4.38
CA ASN A 213 -4.03 14.58 3.13
C ASN A 213 -5.08 14.73 2.03
N ASP A 214 -5.10 15.91 1.40
CA ASP A 214 -6.03 16.22 0.30
C ASP A 214 -5.53 15.68 -1.05
N LEU A 215 -4.30 15.15 -1.10
CA LEU A 215 -3.66 14.71 -2.35
C LEU A 215 -3.20 13.26 -2.25
N TRP A 216 -3.51 12.50 -3.29
CA TRP A 216 -3.30 11.07 -3.36
C TRP A 216 -2.80 10.65 -4.72
N LEU A 217 -1.71 9.88 -4.76
CA LEU A 217 -1.31 9.17 -5.97
C LEU A 217 -2.09 7.87 -6.08
N LEU A 218 -2.87 7.75 -7.15
CA LEU A 218 -3.69 6.57 -7.45
C LEU A 218 -3.16 5.86 -8.69
N THR A 219 -3.19 4.54 -8.67
CA THR A 219 -2.90 3.71 -9.85
C THR A 219 -4.16 3.49 -10.69
N MET A 220 -3.98 2.95 -11.91
CA MET A 220 -5.12 2.59 -12.77
C MET A 220 -6.02 1.52 -12.16
N ASP A 221 -5.45 0.57 -11.41
CA ASP A 221 -6.24 -0.43 -10.68
C ASP A 221 -7.20 0.24 -9.68
N GLU A 222 -6.74 1.28 -8.97
CA GLU A 222 -7.59 2.03 -8.05
C GLU A 222 -8.65 2.88 -8.75
N LEU A 223 -8.31 3.50 -9.88
CA LEU A 223 -9.21 4.40 -10.61
C LEU A 223 -10.34 3.66 -11.34
N ILE A 224 -10.05 2.45 -11.85
CA ILE A 224 -10.92 1.73 -12.77
C ILE A 224 -11.47 0.44 -12.15
N ASN A 225 -10.62 -0.37 -11.50
CA ASN A 225 -11.03 -1.69 -11.02
C ASN A 225 -11.65 -1.59 -9.63
N THR A 226 -10.91 -1.10 -8.64
CA THR A 226 -11.41 -1.02 -7.24
C THR A 226 -12.30 0.21 -7.01
N LYS A 227 -12.14 1.25 -7.83
CA LYS A 227 -12.84 2.55 -7.75
C LYS A 227 -12.76 3.18 -6.36
N SER A 228 -11.73 2.84 -5.60
CA SER A 228 -11.54 3.28 -4.22
C SER A 228 -10.11 3.08 -3.72
N VAL A 229 -9.72 3.86 -2.70
CA VAL A 229 -8.41 3.81 -2.04
C VAL A 229 -8.59 3.61 -0.55
N CYS A 230 -7.76 2.75 0.05
CA CYS A 230 -7.77 2.43 1.48
C CYS A 230 -9.17 2.05 2.01
N GLY A 231 -10.02 1.45 1.16
CA GLY A 231 -11.35 0.97 1.52
C GLY A 231 -12.40 2.03 1.90
N SER A 232 -12.02 3.31 2.06
CA SER A 232 -12.91 4.38 2.49
C SER A 232 -13.03 5.54 1.50
N PHE A 233 -12.02 5.78 0.65
CA PHE A 233 -12.04 6.91 -0.27
C PHE A 233 -12.51 6.48 -1.65
N TRP A 234 -13.68 6.93 -2.08
CA TRP A 234 -14.29 6.53 -3.35
C TRP A 234 -13.79 7.40 -4.50
N VAL A 235 -13.49 6.79 -5.65
CA VAL A 235 -13.17 7.53 -6.86
C VAL A 235 -14.45 8.10 -7.46
N ASN A 236 -14.46 9.40 -7.75
CA ASN A 236 -15.60 10.06 -8.36
C ASN A 236 -15.94 9.38 -9.70
N GLN A 237 -17.23 9.07 -9.90
CA GLN A 237 -17.69 8.35 -11.08
C GLN A 237 -17.29 9.02 -12.40
N LYS A 238 -17.22 10.36 -12.46
CA LYS A 238 -16.76 11.09 -13.67
C LYS A 238 -15.32 10.74 -14.05
N VAL A 239 -14.46 10.44 -13.08
CA VAL A 239 -13.07 10.02 -13.32
C VAL A 239 -13.05 8.62 -13.93
N THR A 240 -13.80 7.68 -13.36
CA THR A 240 -13.88 6.33 -13.91
C THR A 240 -14.48 6.34 -15.32
N GLN A 241 -15.56 7.09 -15.54
CA GLN A 241 -16.17 7.27 -16.87
C GLN A 241 -15.20 7.89 -17.87
N PHE A 242 -14.36 8.84 -17.44
CA PHE A 242 -13.31 9.40 -18.30
C PHE A 242 -12.38 8.30 -18.83
N PHE A 243 -11.86 7.42 -17.97
CA PHE A 243 -10.97 6.35 -18.43
C PHE A 243 -11.71 5.24 -19.22
N GLU A 244 -12.98 5.00 -18.93
CA GLU A 244 -13.82 4.08 -19.72
C GLU A 244 -14.06 4.63 -21.15
N GLU A 245 -14.21 5.95 -21.31
CA GLU A 245 -14.39 6.62 -22.60
C GLU A 245 -13.09 6.79 -23.39
N TYR A 246 -11.96 7.01 -22.71
CA TYR A 246 -10.64 7.25 -23.30
C TYR A 246 -9.62 6.18 -22.85
N PRO A 247 -9.76 4.92 -23.29
CA PRO A 247 -8.95 3.81 -22.81
C PRO A 247 -7.46 3.92 -23.16
N GLU A 248 -7.07 4.78 -24.10
CA GLU A 248 -5.67 5.06 -24.41
C GLU A 248 -4.91 5.66 -23.20
N PHE A 249 -5.60 6.32 -22.26
CA PHE A 249 -5.00 6.88 -21.04
C PHE A 249 -4.73 5.85 -19.94
N ILE A 250 -5.06 4.58 -20.16
CA ILE A 250 -4.94 3.53 -19.13
C ILE A 250 -3.54 2.89 -19.15
N PHE A 251 -2.95 2.70 -20.33
CA PHE A 251 -1.78 1.84 -20.50
C PHE A 251 -0.51 2.61 -20.84
N LEU A 252 0.60 2.18 -20.26
CA LEU A 252 1.92 2.40 -20.82
C LEU A 252 2.25 1.25 -21.79
N GLN A 253 3.08 1.51 -22.76
CA GLN A 253 3.53 0.52 -23.74
C GLN A 253 5.04 0.36 -23.70
N ASP A 254 5.52 -0.85 -23.98
CA ASP A 254 6.94 -1.14 -24.12
C ASP A 254 7.47 -0.76 -25.52
N ALA A 255 8.73 -1.11 -25.82
CA ALA A 255 9.35 -0.82 -27.11
C ALA A 255 8.71 -1.57 -28.30
N ASN A 256 7.91 -2.60 -28.04
CA ASN A 256 7.19 -3.40 -29.03
C ASN A 256 5.73 -2.95 -29.18
N MET A 257 5.31 -1.88 -28.48
CA MET A 257 3.93 -1.40 -28.37
C MET A 257 3.01 -2.34 -27.58
N ASP A 258 3.57 -3.31 -26.85
CA ASP A 258 2.80 -4.19 -25.97
C ASP A 258 2.50 -3.43 -24.66
N PRO A 259 1.27 -3.51 -24.14
CA PRO A 259 0.90 -2.80 -22.92
C PRO A 259 1.63 -3.41 -21.72
N TYR A 260 2.19 -2.55 -20.86
CA TYR A 260 2.68 -2.95 -19.56
C TYR A 260 1.52 -3.43 -18.67
N GLU A 261 1.83 -4.41 -17.81
CA GLU A 261 0.92 -4.87 -16.77
C GLU A 261 0.53 -3.69 -15.85
N ILE A 262 -0.77 -3.53 -15.60
CA ILE A 262 -1.26 -2.62 -14.56
C ILE A 262 -1.08 -3.33 -13.21
N PRO A 263 -0.32 -2.77 -12.26
CA PRO A 263 -0.15 -3.42 -10.97
C PRO A 263 -1.48 -3.45 -10.21
N VAL A 264 -1.75 -4.58 -9.56
CA VAL A 264 -2.88 -4.72 -8.64
C VAL A 264 -2.54 -4.08 -7.31
N ILE A 265 -3.46 -3.30 -6.75
CA ILE A 265 -3.29 -2.73 -5.43
C ILE A 265 -3.73 -3.71 -4.36
N ALA A 266 -2.78 -4.01 -3.48
CA ALA A 266 -3.00 -4.84 -2.31
C ALA A 266 -2.42 -4.18 -1.07
N TYR A 267 -2.74 -4.75 0.08
CA TYR A 267 -2.42 -4.17 1.39
C TYR A 267 -1.73 -5.19 2.28
N MET A 268 -0.85 -4.70 3.13
CA MET A 268 -0.26 -5.47 4.23
C MET A 268 -0.57 -4.81 5.56
N GLY A 269 -1.13 -5.59 6.49
CA GLY A 269 -1.32 -5.18 7.87
C GLY A 269 -0.09 -5.43 8.71
N THR A 270 0.38 -4.42 9.44
CA THR A 270 1.54 -4.51 10.32
C THR A 270 1.34 -3.70 11.60
N THR A 271 2.34 -3.70 12.49
CA THR A 271 2.38 -2.85 13.68
C THR A 271 3.23 -1.62 13.40
N SER A 272 2.99 -0.51 14.11
CA SER A 272 3.74 0.74 13.94
C SER A 272 5.27 0.57 14.03
N ASN A 273 5.75 -0.43 14.76
CA ASN A 273 7.18 -0.66 14.94
C ASN A 273 7.87 -1.21 13.68
N LYS A 274 7.11 -1.84 12.78
CA LYS A 274 7.62 -2.44 11.54
C LYS A 274 7.24 -1.64 10.29
N GLU A 275 6.39 -0.63 10.44
CA GLU A 275 5.82 0.10 9.31
C GLU A 275 6.89 0.79 8.46
N ASN A 276 7.83 1.50 9.09
CA ASN A 276 8.93 2.19 8.41
C ASN A 276 9.89 1.22 7.69
N PHE A 277 10.08 0.03 8.24
CA PHE A 277 10.95 -0.96 7.62
C PHE A 277 10.28 -1.53 6.37
N ILE A 278 9.01 -1.94 6.49
CA ILE A 278 8.27 -2.55 5.38
C ILE A 278 7.93 -1.52 4.31
N SER A 279 7.72 -0.25 4.69
CA SER A 279 7.56 0.80 3.69
C SER A 279 8.84 0.92 2.87
N VAL A 280 10.01 1.07 3.48
CA VAL A 280 11.26 1.23 2.72
C VAL A 280 11.69 -0.04 1.95
N PHE A 281 11.56 -1.21 2.56
CA PHE A 281 12.15 -2.46 2.08
C PHE A 281 11.13 -3.52 1.63
N GLY A 282 9.86 -3.15 1.50
CA GLY A 282 8.81 -4.11 1.16
C GLY A 282 8.58 -5.20 2.19
N GLU A 283 7.68 -6.11 1.85
CA GLU A 283 7.36 -7.26 2.68
C GLU A 283 8.45 -8.33 2.58
N SER A 284 8.70 -9.02 3.69
CA SER A 284 9.62 -10.17 3.71
C SER A 284 8.89 -11.47 3.39
N ARG A 285 9.63 -12.50 2.96
CA ARG A 285 9.05 -13.83 2.76
C ARG A 285 8.42 -14.34 4.05
N SER A 286 7.26 -14.96 3.91
CA SER A 286 6.57 -15.62 5.01
C SER A 286 7.32 -16.88 5.46
N ASN A 287 6.86 -17.50 6.55
CA ASN A 287 7.40 -18.79 6.98
C ASN A 287 7.01 -19.93 6.02
N ASN A 288 7.75 -21.02 6.06
CA ASN A 288 7.51 -22.22 5.26
C ASN A 288 6.17 -22.93 5.55
N LYS A 289 5.50 -22.64 6.67
CA LYS A 289 4.19 -23.22 7.01
C LYS A 289 3.02 -22.47 6.37
N SER A 290 3.29 -21.38 5.66
CA SER A 290 2.27 -20.58 5.00
C SER A 290 1.59 -21.37 3.88
N MET A 291 0.33 -21.03 3.60
CA MET A 291 -0.56 -21.78 2.70
C MET A 291 0.02 -22.05 1.31
N PHE A 292 0.89 -21.18 0.82
CA PHE A 292 1.51 -21.22 -0.51
C PHE A 292 3.05 -21.20 -0.42
N GLY A 293 3.58 -21.66 0.71
CA GLY A 293 5.00 -21.69 1.08
C GLY A 293 5.62 -20.33 1.41
N SER A 294 6.95 -20.27 1.45
CA SER A 294 7.73 -19.11 1.91
C SER A 294 7.85 -18.03 0.83
N ASN A 295 6.75 -17.33 0.58
CA ASN A 295 6.61 -16.28 -0.43
C ASN A 295 6.09 -14.97 0.18
N TYR A 296 5.81 -13.95 -0.63
CA TYR A 296 5.34 -12.64 -0.17
C TYR A 296 3.81 -12.57 -0.20
N TYR A 297 3.17 -12.14 0.89
CA TYR A 297 1.72 -12.21 1.06
C TYR A 297 1.09 -10.84 1.24
N PHE A 298 0.04 -10.59 0.47
CA PHE A 298 -0.73 -9.36 0.49
C PHE A 298 -2.22 -9.65 0.47
N TYR A 299 -3.02 -8.66 0.84
CA TYR A 299 -4.42 -8.85 1.13
C TYR A 299 -5.27 -7.70 0.60
N ASP A 300 -6.59 -7.88 0.56
CA ASP A 300 -7.48 -6.73 0.50
C ASP A 300 -7.37 -5.84 1.76
N TYR A 301 -7.91 -4.62 1.66
CA TYR A 301 -7.83 -3.63 2.73
C TYR A 301 -8.42 -4.16 4.06
N GLN A 302 -9.61 -4.75 4.01
CA GLN A 302 -10.35 -5.19 5.20
C GLN A 302 -9.58 -6.29 5.96
N TYR A 303 -9.02 -7.24 5.23
CA TYR A 303 -8.24 -8.31 5.83
C TYR A 303 -6.84 -7.86 6.25
N ALA A 304 -6.23 -6.91 5.56
CA ALA A 304 -5.00 -6.25 6.03
C ALA A 304 -5.24 -5.54 7.37
N VAL A 305 -6.36 -4.83 7.56
CA VAL A 305 -6.74 -4.23 8.85
C VAL A 305 -6.82 -5.29 9.95
N LYS A 306 -7.51 -6.40 9.68
CA LYS A 306 -7.58 -7.54 10.61
C LYS A 306 -6.19 -8.07 10.98
N LYS A 307 -5.32 -8.26 9.98
CA LYS A 307 -3.94 -8.75 10.18
C LYS A 307 -3.13 -7.80 11.05
N SER A 308 -3.25 -6.50 10.83
CA SER A 308 -2.60 -5.48 11.65
C SER A 308 -3.03 -5.58 13.12
N MET A 309 -4.34 -5.69 13.38
CA MET A 309 -4.87 -5.86 14.74
C MET A 309 -4.36 -7.14 15.41
N LEU A 310 -4.36 -8.27 14.68
CA LEU A 310 -3.90 -9.55 15.20
C LEU A 310 -2.40 -9.54 15.54
N LYS A 311 -1.57 -8.95 14.67
CA LYS A 311 -0.12 -8.79 14.93
C LYS A 311 0.12 -7.96 16.19
N TYR A 312 -0.60 -6.85 16.35
CA TYR A 312 -0.49 -6.00 17.54
C TYR A 312 -0.85 -6.76 18.84
N VAL A 313 -1.93 -7.55 18.81
CA VAL A 313 -2.33 -8.39 19.95
C VAL A 313 -1.23 -9.39 20.32
N GLU A 314 -0.64 -10.05 19.32
CA GLU A 314 0.39 -11.05 19.53
C GLU A 314 1.67 -10.44 20.11
N GLU A 315 2.12 -9.29 19.60
CA GLU A 315 3.27 -8.56 20.15
C GLU A 315 3.04 -8.17 21.61
N LYS A 316 1.83 -7.69 21.96
CA LYS A 316 1.51 -7.34 23.35
C LYS A 316 1.42 -8.55 24.28
N LYS A 317 0.95 -9.71 23.81
CA LYS A 317 0.99 -10.95 24.58
C LYS A 317 2.42 -11.35 24.94
N GLN A 318 3.33 -11.23 23.98
CA GLN A 318 4.75 -11.54 24.19
C GLN A 318 5.41 -10.56 25.17
N GLU A 319 5.15 -9.26 25.03
CA GLU A 319 5.68 -8.22 25.92
C GLU A 319 5.23 -8.40 27.37
N LEU A 320 3.95 -8.70 27.59
CA LEU A 320 3.38 -8.72 28.94
C LEU A 320 3.73 -10.00 29.72
N GLN A 321 4.29 -11.03 29.05
CA GLN A 321 4.53 -12.37 29.62
C GLN A 321 3.33 -12.93 30.39
N ASP A 322 2.13 -12.40 30.13
CA ASP A 322 1.00 -12.60 31.02
C ASP A 322 0.13 -13.72 30.46
N GLU A 323 0.21 -14.86 31.12
CA GLU A 323 -0.71 -15.98 30.93
C GLU A 323 -2.19 -15.56 31.11
N LYS A 324 -2.51 -14.37 31.63
CA LYS A 324 -3.90 -13.89 31.73
C LYS A 324 -4.46 -13.29 30.44
N ILE A 325 -3.65 -12.96 29.44
CA ILE A 325 -4.14 -12.58 28.10
C ILE A 325 -4.50 -13.86 27.30
N LYS A 326 -5.26 -14.76 27.95
CA LYS A 326 -5.75 -16.00 27.35
C LYS A 326 -7.02 -15.78 26.52
N THR A 327 -7.75 -14.70 26.75
CA THR A 327 -9.01 -14.43 26.06
C THR A 327 -9.02 -13.06 25.39
N TRP A 328 -9.65 -12.99 24.22
CA TRP A 328 -9.88 -11.74 23.49
C TRP A 328 -10.63 -10.70 24.34
N GLU A 329 -11.53 -11.15 25.22
CA GLU A 329 -12.27 -10.29 26.17
C GLU A 329 -11.34 -9.55 27.14
N TYR A 330 -10.30 -10.22 27.66
CA TYR A 330 -9.30 -9.58 28.50
C TYR A 330 -8.47 -8.57 27.71
N PHE A 331 -8.09 -8.91 26.47
CA PHE A 331 -7.41 -7.97 25.57
C PHE A 331 -8.27 -6.72 25.30
N MET A 332 -9.57 -6.87 25.07
CA MET A 332 -10.47 -5.74 24.85
C MET A 332 -10.65 -4.87 26.10
N SER A 333 -10.71 -5.49 27.29
CA SER A 333 -10.72 -4.76 28.56
C SER A 333 -9.41 -3.99 28.78
N TRP A 334 -8.26 -4.65 28.56
CA TRP A 334 -6.94 -4.04 28.65
C TRP A 334 -6.79 -2.89 27.65
N LYS A 335 -7.24 -3.07 26.39
CA LYS A 335 -7.21 -2.04 25.35
C LYS A 335 -7.99 -0.80 25.77
N LYS A 336 -9.19 -0.98 26.30
CA LYS A 336 -10.05 0.11 26.80
C LYS A 336 -9.38 0.93 27.90
N GLU A 337 -8.48 0.30 28.65
CA GLU A 337 -7.81 0.90 29.81
C GLU A 337 -6.40 1.42 29.52
N ASN A 338 -5.69 0.91 28.49
CA ASN A 338 -4.24 1.06 28.40
C ASN A 338 -3.63 1.49 27.05
N ALA A 339 -4.33 1.45 25.91
CA ALA A 339 -3.66 1.82 24.65
C ALA A 339 -4.59 2.21 23.49
N ALA A 340 -4.25 3.32 22.83
CA ALA A 340 -4.60 3.51 21.42
C ALA A 340 -3.90 2.40 20.61
N LEU A 341 -4.69 1.58 19.90
CA LEU A 341 -4.14 0.54 19.03
C LEU A 341 -3.20 1.19 17.99
N LYS A 342 -1.98 0.69 17.86
CA LYS A 342 -0.98 1.17 16.88
C LYS A 342 -0.82 0.19 15.72
N GLY A 343 -1.93 -0.02 15.02
CA GLY A 343 -1.91 -0.77 13.77
C GLY A 343 -1.53 0.14 12.61
N SER A 344 -0.88 -0.43 11.60
CA SER A 344 -0.54 0.25 10.36
C SER A 344 -0.88 -0.62 9.15
N ILE A 345 -1.23 0.03 8.05
CA ILE A 345 -1.48 -0.57 6.75
C ILE A 345 -0.50 0.01 5.75
N ILE A 346 0.09 -0.84 4.94
CA ILE A 346 0.96 -0.43 3.84
C ILE A 346 0.28 -0.85 2.54
N ARG A 347 0.16 0.11 1.62
CA ARG A 347 -0.39 -0.08 0.28
C ARG A 347 0.73 -0.47 -0.66
N PHE A 348 0.51 -1.50 -1.48
CA PHE A 348 1.48 -2.04 -2.42
C PHE A 348 0.93 -2.07 -3.83
N ALA A 349 1.79 -1.78 -4.82
CA ALA A 349 1.59 -2.16 -6.21
C ALA A 349 2.19 -3.56 -6.42
N LEU A 350 1.39 -4.50 -6.94
CA LEU A 350 1.80 -5.87 -7.21
C LEU A 350 1.77 -6.20 -8.71
N PHE A 351 2.85 -6.78 -9.22
CA PHE A 351 2.93 -7.30 -10.59
C PHE A 351 2.75 -8.81 -10.56
N LEU A 352 1.56 -9.26 -10.93
CA LEU A 352 1.10 -10.63 -10.75
C LEU A 352 1.57 -11.54 -11.88
N GLY A 353 1.87 -11.01 -13.06
CA GLY A 353 2.38 -11.79 -14.20
C GLY A 353 1.45 -12.96 -14.56
N ASN A 354 2.03 -14.15 -14.78
CA ASN A 354 1.24 -15.37 -14.97
C ASN A 354 0.66 -15.85 -13.62
N MET A 355 -0.55 -15.42 -13.31
CA MET A 355 -1.22 -15.68 -12.03
C MET A 355 -2.01 -16.99 -12.00
N LYS A 356 -1.80 -17.81 -10.96
CA LYS A 356 -2.65 -18.98 -10.64
C LYS A 356 -3.85 -18.56 -9.81
N LYS A 357 -5.07 -18.84 -10.29
CA LYS A 357 -6.31 -18.65 -9.53
C LYS A 357 -6.71 -19.93 -8.80
N ILE A 358 -6.98 -19.85 -7.50
CA ILE A 358 -7.44 -20.97 -6.66
C ILE A 358 -8.96 -20.93 -6.50
N GLU A 359 -9.66 -22.03 -6.77
CA GLU A 359 -11.13 -22.09 -6.77
C GLU A 359 -11.75 -23.24 -5.95
N ASN A 360 -10.95 -24.20 -5.45
CA ASN A 360 -11.41 -25.38 -4.69
C ASN A 360 -12.41 -26.28 -5.43
N ARG A 361 -12.16 -26.55 -6.71
CA ARG A 361 -13.01 -27.45 -7.49
C ARG A 361 -12.82 -28.90 -7.03
N LYS A 362 -13.84 -29.75 -7.29
CA LYS A 362 -13.80 -31.15 -6.85
C LYS A 362 -12.63 -31.95 -7.45
N ASP A 363 -12.21 -31.56 -8.65
CA ASP A 363 -11.11 -32.10 -9.42
C ASP A 363 -9.76 -31.43 -9.14
N ASP A 364 -9.71 -30.36 -8.34
CA ASP A 364 -8.44 -29.77 -7.91
C ASP A 364 -7.65 -30.78 -7.06
N PRO A 365 -6.34 -30.93 -7.31
CA PRO A 365 -5.52 -31.86 -6.56
C PRO A 365 -5.37 -31.40 -5.11
N ALA A 366 -5.40 -32.36 -4.17
CA ALA A 366 -5.08 -32.08 -2.78
C ALA A 366 -3.57 -31.78 -2.60
N ASP A 367 -3.26 -30.92 -1.65
CA ASP A 367 -1.90 -30.59 -1.23
C ASP A 367 -1.21 -31.84 -0.68
N THR A 368 -0.20 -32.31 -1.41
CA THR A 368 0.63 -33.46 -1.04
C THR A 368 2.00 -33.06 -0.51
N SER A 369 2.22 -31.76 -0.26
CA SER A 369 3.48 -31.23 0.26
C SER A 369 3.93 -31.92 1.53
N LEU A 370 5.25 -32.07 1.68
CA LEU A 370 5.84 -32.69 2.86
C LEU A 370 5.40 -31.95 4.14
N ILE A 371 5.39 -30.62 4.08
CA ILE A 371 4.99 -29.75 5.19
C ILE A 371 3.54 -30.03 5.60
N THR A 372 2.61 -30.14 4.65
CA THR A 372 1.21 -30.47 4.94
C THR A 372 1.09 -31.85 5.57
N GLN A 373 1.82 -32.84 5.07
CA GLN A 373 1.82 -34.19 5.64
C GLN A 373 2.39 -34.23 7.06
N GLU A 374 3.42 -33.42 7.35
CA GLU A 374 3.97 -33.29 8.70
C GLU A 374 2.99 -32.61 9.67
N LEU A 375 2.35 -31.50 9.24
CA LEU A 375 1.36 -30.80 10.04
C LEU A 375 0.15 -31.70 10.36
N LEU A 376 -0.31 -32.51 9.41
CA LEU A 376 -1.39 -33.48 9.63
C LEU A 376 -1.01 -34.55 10.65
N LYS A 377 0.26 -34.98 10.70
CA LYS A 377 0.75 -35.99 11.66
C LYS A 377 0.92 -35.44 13.08
N GLN A 378 1.19 -34.14 13.23
CA GLN A 378 1.41 -33.50 14.53
C GLN A 378 0.12 -33.46 15.39
N ASP A 379 -1.06 -33.47 14.76
CA ASP A 379 -2.34 -33.58 15.47
C ASP A 379 -2.96 -34.97 15.29
N THR A 380 -2.57 -35.88 16.18
CA THR A 380 -3.04 -37.28 16.17
C THR A 380 -4.51 -37.44 16.59
N THR A 381 -5.14 -36.40 17.15
CA THR A 381 -6.50 -36.52 17.70
C THR A 381 -7.59 -36.26 16.68
N CYS A 382 -7.25 -35.65 15.52
CA CYS A 382 -8.18 -35.16 14.49
C CYS A 382 -9.32 -34.27 15.03
N ALA A 383 -9.26 -33.86 16.30
CA ALA A 383 -10.35 -33.24 17.02
C ALA A 383 -10.19 -31.72 17.14
N THR A 384 -8.99 -31.20 16.91
CA THR A 384 -8.76 -29.76 17.03
C THR A 384 -9.37 -29.00 15.86
N LEU A 385 -9.66 -27.72 16.09
CA LEU A 385 -10.09 -26.81 15.04
C LEU A 385 -9.01 -26.63 13.96
N GLU A 386 -7.73 -26.66 14.35
CA GLU A 386 -6.61 -26.46 13.44
C GLU A 386 -6.42 -27.64 12.49
N HIS A 387 -6.56 -28.88 12.97
CA HIS A 387 -6.54 -30.04 12.08
C HIS A 387 -7.70 -30.03 11.07
N ARG A 388 -8.92 -29.70 11.52
CA ARG A 388 -10.07 -29.55 10.61
C ARG A 388 -9.83 -28.48 9.54
N ARG A 389 -9.29 -27.33 9.94
CA ARG A 389 -8.89 -26.27 8.99
C ARG A 389 -7.84 -26.76 7.99
N LEU A 390 -6.82 -27.46 8.46
CA LEU A 390 -5.76 -27.98 7.61
C LEU A 390 -6.32 -28.96 6.56
N VAL A 391 -7.20 -29.87 6.96
CA VAL A 391 -7.88 -30.81 6.06
C VAL A 391 -8.75 -30.07 5.04
N ASN A 392 -9.53 -29.08 5.47
CA ASN A 392 -10.37 -28.29 4.57
C ASN A 392 -9.56 -27.42 3.59
N TYR A 393 -8.30 -27.14 3.91
CA TYR A 393 -7.42 -26.34 3.06
C TYR A 393 -6.59 -27.15 2.07
N LEU A 394 -6.70 -28.49 2.08
CA LEU A 394 -5.86 -29.34 1.22
C LEU A 394 -5.94 -28.96 -0.26
N ARG A 395 -7.12 -28.68 -0.80
CA ARG A 395 -7.27 -28.34 -2.21
C ARG A 395 -6.98 -26.87 -2.56
N ILE A 396 -6.85 -26.01 -1.55
CA ILE A 396 -6.54 -24.58 -1.73
C ILE A 396 -5.15 -24.19 -1.23
N SER A 397 -4.30 -25.16 -0.90
CA SER A 397 -2.95 -24.93 -0.39
C SER A 397 -1.90 -25.65 -1.22
N ASP A 398 -0.68 -25.15 -1.14
CA ASP A 398 0.53 -25.69 -1.77
C ASP A 398 1.74 -25.21 -0.97
N ARG A 399 1.99 -25.84 0.18
CA ARG A 399 3.01 -25.36 1.14
C ARG A 399 4.46 -25.54 0.66
N ASP A 400 4.68 -26.42 -0.31
CA ASP A 400 5.99 -26.60 -0.95
C ASP A 400 6.22 -25.63 -2.12
N SER A 401 5.26 -24.72 -2.38
CA SER A 401 5.33 -23.72 -3.46
C SER A 401 5.52 -24.32 -4.85
N MET A 402 4.93 -25.49 -5.12
CA MET A 402 5.07 -26.15 -6.43
C MET A 402 4.48 -25.30 -7.56
N TRP A 403 3.46 -24.50 -7.27
CA TRP A 403 2.89 -23.50 -8.19
C TRP A 403 3.94 -22.54 -8.77
N ALA A 404 5.01 -22.22 -8.05
CA ALA A 404 6.02 -21.25 -8.46
C ALA A 404 6.89 -21.73 -9.63
N GLN A 405 6.72 -22.98 -10.08
CA GLN A 405 7.37 -23.51 -11.28
C GLN A 405 6.73 -23.00 -12.57
N ASP A 406 5.41 -22.84 -12.56
CA ASP A 406 4.62 -22.50 -13.75
C ASP A 406 4.00 -21.10 -13.68
N TYR A 407 3.96 -20.48 -12.49
CA TYR A 407 3.27 -19.22 -12.24
C TYR A 407 4.15 -18.23 -11.46
N ASP A 408 3.89 -16.94 -11.68
CA ASP A 408 4.57 -15.83 -11.03
C ASP A 408 3.86 -15.40 -9.73
N SER A 409 2.58 -15.70 -9.61
CA SER A 409 1.77 -15.35 -8.45
C SER A 409 0.58 -16.30 -8.24
N VAL A 410 -0.04 -16.20 -7.06
CA VAL A 410 -1.27 -16.91 -6.69
C VAL A 410 -2.31 -15.91 -6.21
N PHE A 411 -3.55 -16.10 -6.65
CA PHE A 411 -4.73 -15.41 -6.15
C PHE A 411 -5.69 -16.40 -5.50
N LEU A 412 -6.04 -16.12 -4.25
CA LEU A 412 -7.09 -16.79 -3.52
C LEU A 412 -8.17 -15.75 -3.17
N GLY A 413 -9.31 -15.84 -3.87
CA GLY A 413 -10.42 -14.93 -3.68
C GLY A 413 -11.12 -15.14 -2.34
N GLU A 414 -11.76 -14.09 -1.84
CA GLU A 414 -12.67 -14.23 -0.72
C GLU A 414 -13.87 -15.13 -1.09
N GLY A 415 -14.34 -15.95 -0.15
CA GLY A 415 -15.58 -16.71 -0.33
C GLY A 415 -15.43 -17.99 -1.14
N VAL A 416 -14.21 -18.47 -1.39
CA VAL A 416 -13.98 -19.82 -1.89
C VAL A 416 -14.62 -20.83 -0.92
N GLU A 417 -15.54 -21.63 -1.43
CA GLU A 417 -16.22 -22.69 -0.67
C GLU A 417 -15.25 -23.84 -0.41
N LEU A 418 -15.16 -24.29 0.83
CA LEU A 418 -14.28 -25.34 1.29
C LEU A 418 -14.98 -26.71 1.25
N ASP A 419 -14.22 -27.76 1.50
CA ASP A 419 -14.69 -29.14 1.45
C ASP A 419 -15.80 -29.49 2.46
N ASP A 420 -15.97 -28.66 3.48
CA ASP A 420 -17.02 -28.77 4.50
C ASP A 420 -18.18 -27.80 4.29
N ASP A 421 -18.33 -27.28 3.06
CA ASP A 421 -19.33 -26.29 2.65
C ASP A 421 -19.21 -24.93 3.40
N THR A 422 -18.11 -24.71 4.14
CA THR A 422 -17.83 -23.41 4.76
C THR A 422 -17.08 -22.49 3.80
N LEU A 423 -17.13 -21.18 4.04
CA LEU A 423 -16.44 -20.20 3.19
C LEU A 423 -15.07 -19.85 3.75
N HIS A 424 -14.09 -19.74 2.86
CA HIS A 424 -12.80 -19.16 3.18
C HIS A 424 -12.95 -17.73 3.71
N CYS A 425 -12.55 -17.51 4.97
CA CYS A 425 -12.83 -16.29 5.74
C CYS A 425 -11.61 -15.36 5.92
N HIS A 426 -10.57 -15.55 5.10
CA HIS A 426 -9.34 -14.78 5.17
C HIS A 426 -9.25 -13.65 4.12
N GLY A 427 -10.40 -13.15 3.66
CA GLY A 427 -10.43 -12.13 2.61
C GLY A 427 -9.77 -12.61 1.33
N THR A 428 -9.49 -11.68 0.46
CA THR A 428 -8.69 -11.89 -0.75
C THR A 428 -7.21 -11.93 -0.37
N THR A 429 -6.48 -12.92 -0.88
CA THR A 429 -5.04 -13.08 -0.69
C THR A 429 -4.32 -13.12 -2.03
N TYR A 430 -3.29 -12.31 -2.16
CA TYR A 430 -2.32 -12.33 -3.25
C TYR A 430 -0.99 -12.85 -2.71
N VAL A 431 -0.34 -13.72 -3.47
CA VAL A 431 1.00 -14.21 -3.18
C VAL A 431 1.88 -14.03 -4.40
N VAL A 432 3.02 -13.35 -4.25
CA VAL A 432 4.00 -13.20 -5.33
C VAL A 432 5.28 -13.95 -4.97
N LYS A 433 5.94 -14.52 -5.99
CA LYS A 433 7.10 -15.39 -5.83
C LYS A 433 8.39 -14.59 -5.60
N GLU A 434 8.58 -13.54 -6.40
CA GLU A 434 9.79 -12.74 -6.44
C GLU A 434 9.60 -11.40 -5.74
N TYR A 435 10.69 -10.86 -5.20
CA TYR A 435 10.67 -9.62 -4.44
C TYR A 435 10.37 -8.39 -5.30
N ASP A 436 10.83 -8.38 -6.55
CA ASP A 436 10.62 -7.28 -7.50
C ASP A 436 9.16 -7.11 -7.95
N GLN A 437 8.31 -8.11 -7.68
CA GLN A 437 6.87 -8.07 -7.96
C GLN A 437 6.08 -7.20 -6.99
N GLN A 438 6.70 -6.61 -5.97
CA GLN A 438 6.04 -5.71 -5.02
C GLN A 438 6.74 -4.35 -4.94
N ILE A 439 5.94 -3.28 -4.84
CA ILE A 439 6.42 -1.94 -4.52
C ILE A 439 5.55 -1.33 -3.43
N PRO A 440 6.13 -0.98 -2.28
CA PRO A 440 5.48 -0.11 -1.30
C PRO A 440 5.12 1.25 -1.90
N LEU A 441 3.85 1.66 -1.79
CA LEU A 441 3.37 2.95 -2.28
C LEU A 441 3.19 3.96 -1.17
N THR A 442 2.45 3.61 -0.12
CA THR A 442 2.11 4.51 0.99
C THR A 442 1.95 3.73 2.28
N CYS A 443 2.26 4.36 3.41
CA CYS A 443 2.07 3.80 4.74
C CYS A 443 1.05 4.64 5.50
N HIS A 444 0.15 3.98 6.22
CA HIS A 444 -0.95 4.61 6.94
C HIS A 444 -1.10 4.02 8.34
N SER A 445 -1.07 4.88 9.35
CA SER A 445 -1.50 4.49 10.69
C SER A 445 -3.01 4.34 10.71
N LEU A 446 -3.50 3.34 11.44
CA LEU A 446 -4.93 3.09 11.59
C LEU A 446 -5.54 3.95 12.70
N ASP A 447 -6.75 4.49 12.47
CA ASP A 447 -7.46 5.23 13.51
C ASP A 447 -8.03 4.28 14.54
N SER A 448 -7.36 4.24 15.69
CA SER A 448 -7.77 3.48 16.87
C SER A 448 -9.22 3.73 17.31
N SER A 449 -9.80 4.90 17.00
CA SER A 449 -11.19 5.25 17.33
C SER A 449 -12.22 4.42 16.53
N THR A 450 -11.88 4.04 15.30
CA THR A 450 -12.70 3.14 14.47
C THR A 450 -12.54 1.67 14.85
N MET A 451 -11.61 1.37 15.77
CA MET A 451 -11.22 0.02 16.16
C MET A 451 -11.78 -0.39 17.52
N ASN A 452 -12.84 0.25 17.99
CA ASN A 452 -13.36 0.08 19.35
C ASN A 452 -14.06 -1.27 19.61
N SER A 453 -14.36 -2.07 18.58
CA SER A 453 -15.02 -3.37 18.68
C SER A 453 -14.16 -4.52 18.13
N LEU A 454 -14.69 -5.74 18.22
CA LEU A 454 -14.19 -6.89 17.45
C LEU A 454 -14.07 -6.49 15.98
N TRP A 455 -13.02 -6.95 15.29
CA TRP A 455 -12.97 -6.78 13.84
C TRP A 455 -14.23 -7.38 13.23
N GLU A 456 -14.90 -6.60 12.40
CA GLU A 456 -16.11 -6.93 11.68
C GLU A 456 -15.78 -6.83 10.20
N LYS A 457 -16.16 -7.86 9.43
CA LYS A 457 -15.81 -7.96 8.01
C LYS A 457 -16.26 -6.75 7.19
N ASN A 458 -17.40 -6.17 7.54
CA ASN A 458 -17.97 -5.00 6.86
C ASN A 458 -17.81 -3.73 7.71
N GLY A 459 -16.88 -3.73 8.66
CA GLY A 459 -16.58 -2.57 9.48
C GLY A 459 -15.94 -1.46 8.65
N ILE A 460 -16.24 -0.21 9.01
CA ILE A 460 -15.57 0.96 8.44
C ILE A 460 -14.34 1.23 9.31
N TYR A 461 -13.16 1.00 8.73
CA TYR A 461 -11.88 1.25 9.38
C TYR A 461 -11.20 2.39 8.65
N SER A 462 -10.97 3.48 9.36
CA SER A 462 -10.30 4.65 8.80
C SER A 462 -8.82 4.63 9.14
N ILE A 463 -8.02 5.21 8.25
CA ILE A 463 -6.65 5.60 8.55
C ILE A 463 -6.65 6.93 9.33
N LEU A 464 -5.64 7.19 10.16
CA LEU A 464 -5.43 8.49 10.83
C LEU A 464 -5.11 9.55 9.81
#